data_AF-A0A8X6IF06-F1
#
_entry.id   AF-A0A8X6IF06-F1
#
_cell.length_a   1.000
_cell.length_b   1.000
_cell.length_c   1.000
_cell.angle_alpha   90.00
_cell.angle_beta   90.00
_cell.angle_gamma   90.00
#
_symmetry.space_group_name_H-M   'P 1'
#
loop_
_entity.id
_entity.type
_entity.pdbx_description
1 polymer ?
#
loop_
_entity_poly.entity_id
_entity_poly.type
_entity_poly.pdbx_seq_one_letter_code
_entity_poly.pdbx_strand_id
1 'polypeptide(L)'
;MFGIASLRSHELRKEFFKKIKFPPQLSSFCSVILLMSDFLFNFIIILSFSTFAIYYSLICKVIRLLFGYLIDRFRRQILIKESRNLLISYGEIAKSMRNIDKELSFPTFAIIIVNMVGLFWGGYRLAFRNYMSPEYMVSIVSSGSCYLMFQLLIMISACTTNEMAEKVKSSLLCMKYRFPPDLRETKLKEVCTKKSNLTLWKIYVMDRSMLITSFGTLLTYGILIGTLGEES
;
A
#
# COMPACT_ATOMS: atom_id res chain seq x y z
N MET A 1 -4.61 13.42 -9.92
CA MET A 1 -4.11 14.28 -11.00
C MET A 1 -4.20 13.66 -12.41
N PHE A 2 -4.33 12.33 -12.57
CA PHE A 2 -4.33 11.66 -13.89
C PHE A 2 -5.68 11.66 -14.66
N GLY A 3 -6.82 11.86 -13.99
CA GLY A 3 -8.13 11.82 -14.69
C GLY A 3 -8.56 13.13 -15.36
N ILE A 4 -8.14 14.29 -14.83
CA ILE A 4 -8.37 15.59 -15.50
C ILE A 4 -7.46 15.68 -16.72
N ALA A 5 -6.22 15.19 -16.67
CA ALA A 5 -5.35 15.09 -17.84
C ALA A 5 -5.93 14.13 -18.90
N SER A 6 -6.57 13.02 -18.51
CA SER A 6 -7.22 12.09 -19.44
C SER A 6 -8.47 12.67 -20.13
N LEU A 7 -9.42 13.27 -19.40
CA LEU A 7 -10.62 13.87 -20.02
C LEU A 7 -10.32 15.21 -20.70
N ARG A 8 -9.53 16.08 -20.09
CA ARG A 8 -9.09 17.35 -20.69
C ARG A 8 -8.22 17.10 -21.91
N SER A 9 -7.40 16.05 -21.95
CA SER A 9 -6.71 15.66 -23.18
C SER A 9 -7.63 15.01 -24.20
N HIS A 10 -8.77 14.42 -23.84
CA HIS A 10 -9.72 13.86 -24.79
C HIS A 10 -10.59 14.96 -25.44
N GLU A 11 -10.95 16.00 -24.69
CA GLU A 11 -11.62 17.21 -25.21
C GLU A 11 -10.65 18.15 -25.95
N LEU A 12 -9.47 18.44 -25.39
CA LEU A 12 -8.44 19.18 -26.13
C LEU A 12 -7.97 18.42 -27.37
N ARG A 13 -7.90 17.07 -27.37
CA ARG A 13 -7.62 16.29 -28.59
C ARG A 13 -8.72 16.47 -29.62
N LYS A 14 -10.00 16.44 -29.23
CA LYS A 14 -11.10 16.72 -30.17
C LYS A 14 -11.00 18.13 -30.75
N GLU A 15 -10.67 19.14 -29.95
CA GLU A 15 -10.45 20.51 -30.46
C GLU A 15 -9.18 20.64 -31.32
N PHE A 16 -8.07 20.01 -30.95
CA PHE A 16 -6.82 20.04 -31.72
C PHE A 16 -6.96 19.34 -33.08
N PHE A 17 -7.61 18.17 -33.12
CA PHE A 17 -7.91 17.44 -34.36
C PHE A 17 -8.96 18.15 -35.23
N LYS A 18 -9.84 18.96 -34.64
CA LYS A 18 -10.78 19.81 -35.40
C LYS A 18 -10.09 21.04 -36.01
N LYS A 19 -9.00 21.52 -35.39
CA LYS A 19 -8.22 22.69 -35.83
C LYS A 19 -7.14 22.35 -36.87
N ILE A 20 -6.66 21.11 -36.92
CA ILE A 20 -5.65 20.67 -37.88
C ILE A 20 -6.31 19.74 -38.91
N LYS A 21 -6.51 20.23 -40.15
CA LYS A 21 -6.95 19.41 -41.29
C LYS A 21 -5.86 18.39 -41.66
N PHE A 22 -5.78 17.28 -40.93
CA PHE A 22 -5.04 16.11 -41.38
C PHE A 22 -5.85 15.37 -42.45
N PRO A 23 -5.20 14.81 -43.49
CA PRO A 23 -5.87 13.87 -44.38
C PRO A 23 -6.43 12.69 -43.56
N PRO A 24 -7.64 12.19 -43.90
CA PRO A 24 -8.42 11.27 -43.05
C PRO A 24 -7.66 10.00 -42.68
N GLN A 25 -6.79 9.50 -43.58
CA GLN A 25 -5.92 8.36 -43.32
C GLN A 25 -4.92 8.61 -42.18
N LEU A 26 -4.30 9.80 -42.09
CA LEU A 26 -3.29 10.11 -41.06
C LEU A 26 -3.90 10.29 -39.68
N SER A 27 -5.15 10.79 -39.59
CA SER A 27 -5.88 10.90 -38.32
C SER A 27 -6.17 9.53 -37.70
N SER A 28 -6.46 8.53 -38.55
CA SER A 28 -6.70 7.16 -38.12
C SER A 28 -5.44 6.45 -37.64
N PHE A 29 -4.29 6.68 -38.29
CA PHE A 29 -3.02 6.14 -37.81
C PHE A 29 -2.58 6.78 -36.49
N CYS A 30 -2.76 8.10 -36.35
CA CYS A 30 -2.41 8.81 -35.13
C CYS A 30 -3.25 8.38 -33.93
N SER A 31 -4.56 8.13 -34.13
CA SER A 31 -5.45 7.63 -33.07
C SER A 31 -5.07 6.22 -32.61
N VAL A 32 -4.70 5.32 -33.53
CA VAL A 32 -4.24 3.96 -33.20
C VAL A 32 -2.92 4.00 -32.43
N ILE A 33 -1.95 4.82 -32.85
CA ILE A 33 -0.66 4.95 -32.16
C ILE A 33 -0.86 5.49 -30.73
N LEU A 34 -1.73 6.49 -30.55
CA LEU A 34 -2.05 7.02 -29.22
C LEU A 34 -2.74 5.98 -28.33
N LEU A 35 -3.69 5.21 -28.88
CA LEU A 35 -4.38 4.14 -28.14
C LEU A 35 -3.41 3.04 -27.67
N MET A 36 -2.49 2.62 -28.56
CA MET A 36 -1.47 1.62 -28.24
C MET A 36 -0.48 2.14 -27.19
N SER A 37 -0.09 3.42 -27.29
CA SER A 37 0.78 4.05 -26.28
C SER A 37 0.11 4.13 -24.92
N ASP A 38 -1.16 4.54 -24.86
CA ASP A 38 -1.94 4.60 -23.60
C ASP A 38 -2.12 3.19 -23.00
N PHE A 39 -2.36 2.16 -23.82
CA PHE A 39 -2.46 0.78 -23.37
C PHE A 39 -1.14 0.28 -22.77
N LEU A 40 -0.02 0.47 -23.48
CA LEU A 40 1.31 0.07 -23.01
C LEU A 40 1.68 0.78 -21.70
N PHE A 41 1.39 2.08 -21.59
CA PHE A 41 1.66 2.84 -20.38
C PHE A 41 0.87 2.32 -19.18
N ASN A 42 -0.44 2.07 -19.35
CA ASN A 42 -1.26 1.49 -18.29
C ASN A 42 -0.80 0.08 -17.89
N PHE A 43 -0.42 -0.74 -18.88
CA PHE A 43 0.11 -2.08 -18.63
C PHE A 43 1.40 -2.03 -17.79
N ILE A 44 2.34 -1.15 -18.14
CA ILE A 44 3.60 -0.96 -17.41
C ILE A 44 3.33 -0.49 -15.98
N ILE A 45 2.39 0.43 -15.76
CA ILE A 45 2.02 0.90 -14.42
C ILE A 45 1.46 -0.24 -13.58
N ILE A 46 0.49 -0.99 -14.11
CA ILE A 46 -0.14 -2.11 -13.39
C ILE A 46 0.91 -3.17 -13.05
N LEU A 47 1.79 -3.50 -14.00
CA LEU A 47 2.87 -4.47 -13.78
C LEU A 47 3.83 -3.98 -12.69
N SER A 48 4.21 -2.71 -12.72
CA SER A 48 5.09 -2.10 -11.71
C SER A 48 4.46 -2.12 -10.32
N PHE A 49 3.18 -1.76 -10.21
CA PHE A 49 2.45 -1.74 -8.95
C PHE A 49 2.22 -3.13 -8.39
N SER A 50 1.85 -4.09 -9.24
CA SER A 50 1.66 -5.48 -8.84
C SER A 50 2.98 -6.07 -8.33
N THR A 51 4.08 -5.83 -9.03
CA THR A 51 5.41 -6.31 -8.64
C THR A 51 5.84 -5.70 -7.31
N PHE A 52 5.64 -4.40 -7.12
CA PHE A 52 5.91 -3.74 -5.84
C PHE A 52 5.04 -4.30 -4.70
N ALA A 53 3.74 -4.44 -4.91
CA ALA A 53 2.82 -4.92 -3.89
C ALA A 53 3.15 -6.35 -3.45
N ILE A 54 3.49 -7.22 -4.42
CA ILE A 54 3.94 -8.59 -4.16
C ILE A 54 5.26 -8.57 -3.39
N TYR A 55 6.26 -7.82 -3.87
CA TYR A 55 7.57 -7.71 -3.22
C TYR A 55 7.45 -7.22 -1.77
N TYR A 56 6.70 -6.15 -1.55
CA TYR A 56 6.46 -5.57 -0.23
C TYR A 56 5.77 -6.58 0.70
N SER A 57 4.76 -7.28 0.20
CA SER A 57 4.03 -8.31 0.95
C SER A 57 4.92 -9.51 1.32
N LEU A 58 5.80 -9.94 0.40
CA LEU A 58 6.77 -11.00 0.64
C LEU A 58 7.75 -10.61 1.75
N ILE A 59 8.28 -9.38 1.72
CA ILE A 59 9.16 -8.87 2.77
C ILE A 59 8.46 -8.85 4.13
N CYS A 60 7.24 -8.33 4.18
CA CYS A 60 6.41 -8.34 5.39
C CYS A 60 6.22 -9.77 5.92
N LYS A 61 5.90 -10.73 5.03
CA LYS A 61 5.76 -12.14 5.38
C LYS A 61 7.05 -12.72 5.95
N VAL A 62 8.21 -12.42 5.35
CA VAL A 62 9.52 -12.89 5.84
C VAL A 62 9.82 -12.32 7.23
N ILE A 63 9.65 -11.01 7.46
CA ILE A 63 9.84 -10.40 8.78
C ILE A 63 8.91 -11.06 9.82
N ARG A 64 7.64 -11.25 9.47
CA ARG A 64 6.65 -11.88 10.35
C ARG A 64 7.03 -13.32 10.70
N LEU A 65 7.55 -14.08 9.73
CA LEU A 65 8.07 -15.43 9.97
C LEU A 65 9.30 -15.42 10.88
N LEU A 66 10.23 -14.48 10.70
CA LEU A 66 11.39 -14.33 11.58
C LEU A 66 10.98 -14.00 13.02
N PHE A 67 10.03 -13.09 13.21
CA PHE A 67 9.47 -12.80 14.53
C PHE A 67 8.70 -13.98 15.13
N GLY A 68 7.98 -14.75 14.30
CA GLY A 68 7.30 -15.99 14.73
C GLY A 68 8.26 -17.07 15.17
N TYR A 69 9.33 -17.28 14.42
CA TYR A 69 10.40 -18.18 14.82
C TYR A 69 11.05 -17.75 16.13
N LEU A 70 11.29 -16.45 16.29
CA LEU A 70 11.89 -15.90 17.50
C LEU A 70 11.00 -16.11 18.73
N ILE A 71 9.70 -15.83 18.64
CA ILE A 71 8.78 -15.96 19.79
C ILE A 71 8.63 -17.42 20.24
N ASP A 72 8.62 -18.32 19.28
CA ASP A 72 8.47 -19.75 19.54
C ASP A 72 9.76 -20.32 20.16
N ARG A 73 10.92 -19.87 19.68
CA ARG A 73 12.21 -20.19 20.31
C ARG A 73 12.31 -19.62 21.73
N PHE A 74 11.82 -18.41 21.96
CA PHE A 74 11.72 -17.82 23.31
C PHE A 74 10.86 -18.64 24.26
N ARG A 75 9.74 -19.18 23.77
CA ARG A 75 8.84 -20.00 24.59
C ARG A 75 9.48 -21.33 24.99
N ARG A 76 10.28 -21.93 24.10
CA ARG A 76 10.87 -23.26 24.28
C ARG A 76 12.16 -23.28 25.11
N GLN A 77 12.88 -22.17 25.23
CA GLN A 77 14.19 -22.16 25.89
C GLN A 77 14.13 -21.72 27.37
N ILE A 78 14.77 -22.51 28.24
CA ILE A 78 14.92 -22.27 29.69
C ILE A 78 16.31 -21.66 30.02
N LEU A 79 17.29 -21.73 29.10
CA LEU A 79 18.70 -21.47 29.42
C LEU A 79 19.15 -20.00 29.22
N ILE A 80 19.85 -19.47 30.22
CA ILE A 80 20.33 -18.07 30.29
C ILE A 80 21.29 -17.71 29.14
N LYS A 81 22.18 -18.63 28.73
CA LYS A 81 23.18 -18.35 27.67
C LYS A 81 22.54 -18.15 26.28
N GLU A 82 21.43 -18.84 26.00
CA GLU A 82 20.72 -18.69 24.73
C GLU A 82 19.87 -17.42 24.67
N SER A 83 19.44 -16.91 25.84
CA SER A 83 18.66 -15.66 25.94
C SER A 83 19.39 -14.43 25.34
N ARG A 84 20.73 -14.39 25.44
CA ARG A 84 21.56 -13.34 24.84
C ARG A 84 21.53 -13.38 23.32
N ASN A 85 21.63 -14.57 22.74
CA ASN A 85 21.60 -14.75 21.29
C ASN A 85 20.23 -14.38 20.73
N LEU A 86 19.16 -14.74 21.43
CA LEU A 86 17.80 -14.36 21.02
C LEU A 86 17.58 -12.84 21.03
N LEU A 87 18.09 -12.13 22.04
CA LEU A 87 17.98 -10.66 22.08
C LEU A 87 18.78 -10.00 20.96
N ILE A 88 19.95 -10.54 20.60
CA ILE A 88 20.73 -10.09 19.44
C ILE A 88 19.94 -10.32 18.15
N SER A 89 19.39 -11.52 17.95
CA SER A 89 18.54 -11.83 16.79
C SER A 89 17.33 -10.92 16.69
N TYR A 90 16.67 -10.61 17.81
CA TYR A 90 15.59 -9.63 17.84
C TYR A 90 16.05 -8.25 17.35
N GLY A 91 17.18 -7.76 17.86
CA GLY A 91 17.75 -6.47 17.48
C GLY A 91 18.09 -6.39 15.99
N GLU A 92 18.63 -7.47 15.43
CA GLU A 92 18.91 -7.63 14.00
C GLU A 92 17.63 -7.57 13.16
N ILE A 93 16.59 -8.35 13.51
CA ILE A 93 15.30 -8.36 12.80
C ILE A 93 14.65 -6.98 12.87
N ALA A 94 14.62 -6.36 14.06
CA ALA A 94 14.08 -5.02 14.25
C ALA A 94 14.86 -3.94 13.46
N LYS A 95 16.18 -4.09 13.33
CA LYS A 95 17.02 -3.23 12.49
C LYS A 95 16.70 -3.40 11.01
N SER A 96 16.55 -4.64 10.53
CA SER A 96 16.13 -4.92 9.16
C SER A 96 14.77 -4.32 8.85
N MET A 97 13.79 -4.48 9.76
CA MET A 97 12.47 -3.87 9.61
C MET A 97 12.53 -2.34 9.53
N ARG A 98 13.37 -1.68 10.34
CA ARG A 98 13.59 -0.22 10.26
C ARG A 98 14.25 0.21 8.95
N ASN A 99 15.20 -0.58 8.43
CA ASN A 99 15.82 -0.29 7.14
C ASN A 99 14.80 -0.41 6.00
N ILE A 100 13.98 -1.45 6.04
CA ILE A 100 12.88 -1.65 5.08
C ILE A 100 11.89 -0.49 5.15
N ASP A 101 11.50 -0.05 6.34
CA ASP A 101 10.66 1.14 6.52
C ASP A 101 11.32 2.39 5.93
N LYS A 102 12.61 2.62 6.18
CA LYS A 102 13.33 3.77 5.66
C LYS A 102 13.31 3.85 4.13
N GLU A 103 13.52 2.73 3.45
CA GLU A 103 13.60 2.69 1.98
C GLU A 103 12.22 2.62 1.32
N LEU A 104 11.28 1.87 1.90
CA LEU A 104 10.00 1.57 1.24
C LEU A 104 8.83 2.43 1.73
N SER A 105 8.95 3.13 2.87
CA SER A 105 7.82 3.90 3.44
C SER A 105 7.26 4.96 2.49
N PHE A 106 8.12 5.65 1.74
CA PHE A 106 7.68 6.65 0.75
C PHE A 106 7.05 6.01 -0.50
N PRO A 107 7.67 5.02 -1.18
CA PRO A 107 7.02 4.27 -2.25
C PRO A 107 5.65 3.70 -1.86
N THR A 108 5.56 3.09 -0.66
CA THR A 108 4.32 2.55 -0.12
C THR A 108 3.25 3.64 0.05
N PHE A 109 3.64 4.82 0.58
CA PHE A 109 2.75 5.96 0.71
C PHE A 109 2.25 6.48 -0.65
N ALA A 110 3.14 6.64 -1.63
CA ALA A 110 2.79 7.09 -2.97
C ALA A 110 1.80 6.13 -3.65
N ILE A 111 2.04 4.81 -3.56
CA ILE A 111 1.15 3.80 -4.14
C ILE A 111 -0.22 3.81 -3.47
N ILE A 112 -0.27 3.95 -2.15
CA ILE A 112 -1.55 4.04 -1.43
C ILE A 112 -2.36 5.25 -1.88
N ILE A 113 -1.73 6.42 -2.05
CA ILE A 113 -2.42 7.61 -2.58
C ILE A 113 -2.93 7.35 -4.00
N VAL A 114 -2.10 6.75 -4.87
CA VAL A 114 -2.53 6.47 -6.25
C VAL A 114 -3.71 5.51 -6.28
N ASN A 115 -3.69 4.45 -5.48
CA ASN A 115 -4.81 3.52 -5.36
C ASN A 115 -6.08 4.23 -4.85
N MET A 116 -5.97 5.08 -3.81
CA MET A 116 -7.11 5.85 -3.29
C MET A 116 -7.70 6.78 -4.34
N VAL A 117 -6.86 7.50 -5.09
CA VAL A 117 -7.29 8.36 -6.20
C VAL A 117 -7.94 7.54 -7.31
N GLY A 118 -7.39 6.36 -7.63
CA GLY A 118 -7.93 5.44 -8.63
C GLY A 118 -9.32 4.92 -8.24
N LEU A 119 -9.48 4.48 -6.99
CA LEU A 119 -10.75 4.01 -6.43
C LEU A 119 -11.81 5.12 -6.44
N PHE A 120 -11.44 6.31 -5.99
CA PHE A 120 -12.34 7.46 -5.97
C PHE A 120 -12.83 7.81 -7.37
N TRP A 121 -11.93 7.88 -8.36
CA TRP A 121 -12.32 8.18 -9.74
C TRP A 121 -13.10 7.04 -10.38
N GLY A 122 -12.76 5.78 -10.09
CA GLY A 122 -13.54 4.62 -10.54
C GLY A 122 -14.98 4.71 -10.04
N GLY A 123 -15.16 4.96 -8.74
CA GLY A 123 -16.47 5.12 -8.10
C GLY A 123 -17.24 6.33 -8.63
N TYR A 124 -16.60 7.50 -8.77
CA TYR A 124 -17.24 8.68 -9.36
C TYR A 124 -17.74 8.40 -10.77
N ARG A 125 -16.94 7.76 -11.64
CA ARG A 125 -17.39 7.44 -13.00
C ARG A 125 -18.60 6.53 -12.98
N LEU A 126 -18.60 5.54 -12.09
CA LEU A 126 -19.70 4.59 -11.95
C LEU A 126 -21.00 5.30 -11.50
N ALA A 127 -20.89 6.29 -10.61
CA ALA A 127 -22.05 7.00 -10.07
C ALA A 127 -22.68 8.02 -11.04
N PHE A 128 -21.88 8.80 -11.78
CA PHE A 128 -22.39 9.95 -12.54
C PHE A 128 -22.54 9.74 -14.04
N ARG A 129 -22.18 8.57 -14.57
CA ARG A 129 -22.22 8.36 -16.02
C ARG A 129 -23.52 7.68 -16.44
N ASN A 130 -24.42 8.47 -17.01
CA ASN A 130 -25.79 8.07 -17.38
C ASN A 130 -25.88 6.94 -18.42
N TYR A 131 -24.83 6.73 -19.23
CA TYR A 131 -24.79 5.65 -20.22
C TYR A 131 -23.39 5.02 -20.25
N MET A 132 -23.30 3.73 -19.92
CA MET A 132 -22.08 2.93 -20.06
C MET A 132 -22.39 1.66 -20.84
N SER A 133 -21.50 1.30 -21.76
CA SER A 133 -21.53 -0.05 -22.32
C SER A 133 -21.18 -1.08 -21.23
N PRO A 134 -21.74 -2.29 -21.29
CA PRO A 134 -21.42 -3.37 -20.33
C PRO A 134 -19.92 -3.64 -20.23
N GLU A 135 -19.21 -3.62 -21.36
CA GLU A 135 -17.76 -3.81 -21.43
C GLU A 135 -16.99 -2.75 -20.62
N TYR A 136 -17.43 -1.50 -20.70
CA TYR A 136 -16.80 -0.40 -19.98
C TYR A 136 -17.09 -0.46 -18.48
N MET A 137 -18.30 -0.87 -18.08
CA MET A 137 -18.61 -1.14 -16.66
C MET A 137 -17.70 -2.24 -16.09
N VAL A 138 -17.57 -3.37 -16.79
CA VAL A 138 -16.69 -4.47 -16.39
C VAL A 138 -15.24 -3.98 -16.25
N SER A 139 -14.77 -3.11 -17.14
CA SER A 139 -13.44 -2.51 -17.06
C SER A 139 -13.26 -1.61 -15.83
N ILE A 140 -14.25 -0.77 -15.49
CA ILE A 140 -14.19 0.07 -14.28
C ILE A 140 -14.22 -0.79 -13.01
N VAL A 141 -15.13 -1.75 -12.93
CA VAL A 141 -15.29 -2.60 -11.75
C VAL A 141 -14.05 -3.47 -11.55
N SER A 142 -13.48 -4.04 -12.61
CA SER A 142 -12.25 -4.82 -12.53
C SER A 142 -11.06 -3.96 -12.10
N SER A 143 -10.85 -2.78 -12.70
CA SER A 143 -9.76 -1.88 -12.31
C SER A 143 -9.91 -1.38 -10.87
N GLY A 144 -11.13 -1.00 -10.44
CA GLY A 144 -11.43 -0.67 -9.05
C GLY A 144 -11.12 -1.82 -8.09
N SER A 145 -11.52 -3.04 -8.45
CA SER A 145 -11.21 -4.24 -7.67
C SER A 145 -9.71 -4.48 -7.56
N CYS A 146 -8.94 -4.29 -8.64
CA CYS A 146 -7.48 -4.41 -8.62
C CYS A 146 -6.83 -3.38 -7.69
N TYR A 147 -7.22 -2.10 -7.78
CA TYR A 147 -6.70 -1.07 -6.87
C TYR A 147 -7.02 -1.39 -5.41
N LEU A 148 -8.23 -1.87 -5.14
CA LEU A 148 -8.64 -2.26 -3.79
C LEU A 148 -7.81 -3.45 -3.28
N MET A 149 -7.60 -4.47 -4.12
CA MET A 149 -6.78 -5.63 -3.76
C MET A 149 -5.34 -5.23 -3.44
N PHE A 150 -4.70 -4.40 -4.27
CA PHE A 150 -3.33 -3.95 -4.02
C PHE A 150 -3.24 -3.10 -2.75
N GLN A 151 -4.20 -2.22 -2.54
CA GLN A 151 -4.32 -1.39 -1.36
C GLN A 151 -4.41 -2.25 -0.09
N LEU A 152 -5.31 -3.23 -0.08
CA LEU A 152 -5.49 -4.16 1.03
C LEU A 152 -4.26 -5.03 1.25
N LEU A 153 -3.66 -5.57 0.18
CA LEU A 153 -2.48 -6.42 0.28
C LEU A 153 -1.32 -5.71 0.98
N ILE A 154 -1.05 -4.46 0.58
CA ILE A 154 0.02 -3.65 1.18
C ILE A 154 -0.30 -3.33 2.65
N MET A 155 -1.48 -2.77 2.93
CA MET A 155 -1.81 -2.31 4.27
C MET A 155 -1.96 -3.47 5.27
N ILE A 156 -2.59 -4.58 4.88
CA ILE A 156 -2.74 -5.77 5.74
C ILE A 156 -1.37 -6.39 6.03
N SER A 157 -0.51 -6.52 5.02
CA SER A 157 0.84 -7.07 5.22
C SER A 157 1.66 -6.23 6.19
N ALA A 158 1.60 -4.91 6.08
CA ALA A 158 2.28 -4.02 7.01
C ALA A 158 1.69 -4.10 8.43
N CYS A 159 0.36 -4.00 8.55
CA CYS A 159 -0.36 -4.03 9.82
C CYS A 159 -0.07 -5.31 10.60
N THR A 160 -0.19 -6.47 9.95
CA THR A 160 0.07 -7.76 10.60
C THR A 160 1.54 -7.95 10.98
N THR A 161 2.47 -7.36 10.23
CA THR A 161 3.90 -7.34 10.60
C THR A 161 4.14 -6.49 11.84
N ASN A 162 3.54 -5.30 11.91
CA ASN A 162 3.63 -4.40 13.06
C ASN A 162 3.05 -5.04 14.32
N GLU A 163 1.88 -5.68 14.21
CA GLU A 163 1.26 -6.42 15.32
C GLU A 163 2.17 -7.55 15.82
N MET A 164 2.81 -8.29 14.90
CA MET A 164 3.71 -9.36 15.28
C MET A 164 4.98 -8.83 15.96
N ALA A 165 5.55 -7.72 15.47
CA ALA A 165 6.69 -7.07 16.08
C ALA A 165 6.36 -6.60 17.52
N GLU A 166 5.19 -6.00 17.73
CA GLU A 166 4.73 -5.54 19.05
C GLU A 166 4.41 -6.73 19.97
N LYS A 167 3.86 -7.83 19.45
CA LYS A 167 3.63 -9.07 20.20
C LYS A 167 4.94 -9.70 20.68
N VAL A 168 5.97 -9.70 19.84
CA VAL A 168 7.30 -10.18 20.24
C VAL A 168 7.90 -9.26 21.30
N LYS A 169 7.82 -7.95 21.09
CA LYS A 169 8.33 -6.95 22.04
C LYS A 169 7.67 -7.06 23.41
N SER A 170 6.34 -7.17 23.46
CA SER A 170 5.60 -7.36 24.71
C SER A 170 5.96 -8.68 25.39
N SER A 171 6.13 -9.77 24.63
CA SER A 171 6.58 -11.05 25.17
C SER A 171 7.99 -10.98 25.77
N LEU A 172 8.91 -10.27 25.11
CA LEU A 172 10.25 -9.98 25.63
C LEU A 172 10.20 -9.20 26.95
N LEU A 173 9.35 -8.17 27.03
CA LEU A 173 9.18 -7.36 28.24
C LEU A 173 8.55 -8.16 29.38
N CYS A 174 7.58 -9.03 29.10
CA CYS A 174 7.03 -9.94 30.10
C CYS A 174 8.10 -10.89 30.64
N MET A 175 9.00 -11.38 29.79
CA MET A 175 10.10 -12.27 30.19
C MET A 175 11.35 -11.53 30.68
N LYS A 176 11.27 -10.21 30.92
CA LYS A 176 12.45 -9.38 31.27
C LYS A 176 13.24 -9.89 32.47
N TYR A 177 12.58 -10.56 33.41
CA TYR A 177 13.16 -11.10 34.64
C TYR A 177 14.03 -12.34 34.41
N ARG A 178 13.89 -13.01 33.26
CA ARG A 178 14.71 -14.17 32.87
C ARG A 178 16.08 -13.78 32.30
N PHE A 179 16.27 -12.50 31.96
CA PHE A 179 17.55 -12.01 31.46
C PHE A 179 18.45 -11.58 32.63
N PRO A 180 19.77 -11.77 32.50
CA PRO A 180 20.71 -11.28 33.49
C PRO A 180 20.68 -9.73 33.57
N PRO A 181 21.01 -9.15 34.73
CA PRO A 181 20.81 -7.71 35.00
C PRO A 181 21.50 -6.79 33.99
N ASP A 182 22.70 -7.16 33.57
CA ASP A 182 23.51 -6.46 32.58
C ASP A 182 22.78 -6.33 31.23
N LEU A 183 22.16 -7.41 30.75
CA LEU A 183 21.40 -7.45 29.50
C LEU A 183 20.08 -6.70 29.61
N ARG A 184 19.42 -6.80 30.77
CA ARG A 184 18.12 -6.20 31.04
C ARG A 184 18.18 -4.67 31.05
N GLU A 185 19.21 -4.10 31.68
CA GLU A 185 19.30 -2.64 31.87
C GLU A 185 19.82 -1.90 30.63
N THR A 186 20.70 -2.54 29.85
CA THR A 186 21.30 -1.92 28.68
C THR A 186 20.58 -2.32 27.40
N LYS A 187 20.69 -3.59 27.02
CA LYS A 187 20.36 -4.09 25.67
C LYS A 187 18.86 -4.26 25.47
N LEU A 188 18.14 -4.78 26.46
CA LEU A 188 16.68 -4.89 26.38
C LEU A 188 16.03 -3.50 26.31
N LYS A 189 16.51 -2.57 27.14
CA LYS A 189 16.04 -1.18 27.13
C LYS A 189 16.30 -0.51 25.80
N GLU A 190 17.49 -0.66 25.22
CA GLU A 190 17.84 -0.07 23.92
C GLU A 190 16.98 -0.62 22.78
N VAL A 191 16.81 -1.94 22.71
CA VAL A 191 16.08 -2.56 21.60
C VAL A 191 14.57 -2.33 21.73
N CYS A 192 14.01 -2.32 22.95
CA CYS A 192 12.59 -2.03 23.16
C CYS A 192 12.22 -0.54 23.05
N THR A 193 13.15 0.39 23.29
CA THR A 193 12.88 1.82 23.14
C THR A 193 12.90 2.29 21.69
N LYS A 194 13.70 1.65 20.82
CA LYS A 194 13.69 1.95 19.38
C LYS A 194 12.43 1.41 18.71
N LYS A 195 11.53 2.30 18.29
CA LYS A 195 10.34 1.93 17.50
C LYS A 195 10.75 1.25 16.19
N SER A 196 10.28 0.02 15.97
CA SER A 196 10.49 -0.74 14.74
C SER A 196 9.12 -1.06 14.14
N ASN A 197 8.48 -0.03 13.58
CA ASN A 197 7.18 -0.14 12.95
C ASN A 197 7.33 0.22 11.48
N LEU A 198 6.59 -0.47 10.62
CA LEU A 198 6.36 -0.05 9.24
C LEU A 198 5.36 1.10 9.26
N THR A 199 5.74 2.19 8.61
CA THR A 199 5.04 3.46 8.59
C THR A 199 4.80 3.90 7.15
N LEU A 200 3.84 4.79 6.99
CA LEU A 200 3.64 5.52 5.74
C LEU A 200 4.38 6.83 5.85
N TRP A 201 5.55 6.83 5.22
CA TRP A 201 6.49 7.94 5.18
C TRP A 201 6.79 8.56 6.56
N LYS A 202 6.83 7.75 7.63
CA LYS A 202 6.95 8.19 9.04
C LYS A 202 5.82 9.08 9.56
N ILE A 203 4.81 9.39 8.76
CA ILE A 203 3.65 10.22 9.15
C ILE A 203 2.69 9.39 10.01
N TYR A 204 2.39 8.17 9.55
CA TYR A 204 1.44 7.27 10.23
C TYR A 204 2.01 5.86 10.37
N VAL A 205 1.80 5.26 11.55
CA VAL A 205 2.05 3.83 11.76
C VAL A 205 0.94 3.04 11.07
N MET A 206 1.29 2.02 10.29
CA MET A 206 0.28 1.17 9.67
C MET A 206 -0.34 0.23 10.70
N ASP A 207 -1.60 0.49 11.03
CA ASP A 207 -2.40 -0.29 11.96
C ASP A 207 -3.80 -0.59 11.37
N ARG A 208 -4.63 -1.30 12.14
CA ARG A 208 -6.01 -1.63 11.72
C ARG A 208 -6.89 -0.38 11.63
N SER A 209 -6.61 0.65 12.44
CA SER A 209 -7.41 1.88 12.44
C SER A 209 -7.26 2.64 11.13
N MET A 210 -6.08 2.62 10.53
CA MET A 210 -5.82 3.23 9.23
C MET A 210 -6.58 2.55 8.10
N LEU A 211 -6.69 1.21 8.12
CA LEU A 211 -7.53 0.47 7.17
C LEU A 211 -8.97 0.99 7.23
N ILE A 212 -9.56 0.99 8.43
CA ILE A 212 -10.95 1.39 8.67
C ILE A 212 -11.16 2.85 8.28
N THR A 213 -10.25 3.73 8.65
CA THR A 213 -10.31 5.17 8.32
C THR A 213 -10.29 5.38 6.81
N SER A 214 -9.46 4.64 6.09
CA SER A 214 -9.37 4.75 4.62
C SER A 214 -10.68 4.33 3.94
N PHE A 215 -11.29 3.22 4.39
CA PHE A 215 -12.61 2.79 3.90
C PHE A 215 -13.72 3.77 4.27
N GLY A 216 -13.75 4.23 5.53
CA GLY A 216 -14.71 5.20 6.00
C GLY A 216 -14.64 6.49 5.18
N THR A 217 -13.43 6.97 4.90
CA THR A 217 -13.20 8.16 4.07
C THR A 217 -13.73 7.97 2.65
N LEU A 218 -13.45 6.83 2.01
CA LEU A 218 -13.98 6.51 0.68
C LEU A 218 -15.52 6.51 0.66
N LEU A 219 -16.14 5.89 1.68
CA LEU A 219 -17.59 5.82 1.81
C LEU A 219 -18.23 7.18 2.10
N THR A 220 -17.66 7.97 3.01
CA THR A 220 -18.14 9.32 3.32
C THR A 220 -18.09 10.22 2.10
N TYR A 221 -16.97 10.23 1.36
CA TYR A 221 -16.89 11.00 0.12
C TYR A 221 -17.83 10.46 -0.96
N GLY A 222 -18.02 9.14 -1.05
CA GLY A 222 -18.99 8.53 -1.95
C GLY A 222 -20.42 9.00 -1.66
N ILE A 223 -20.84 9.01 -0.39
CA ILE A 223 -22.16 9.50 0.03
C ILE A 223 -22.29 10.98 -0.27
N LEU A 224 -21.34 11.81 0.17
CA LEU A 224 -21.39 13.26 0.00
C LEU A 224 -21.59 13.65 -1.46
N ILE A 225 -20.84 13.00 -2.35
CA ILE A 225 -20.91 13.23 -3.78
C ILE A 225 -22.25 12.72 -4.34
N GLY A 226 -22.70 11.54 -3.94
CA GLY A 226 -24.01 11.00 -4.36
C GLY A 226 -25.17 11.91 -3.95
N THR A 227 -25.12 12.49 -2.75
CA THR A 227 -26.17 13.39 -2.25
C THR A 227 -26.13 14.78 -2.88
N LEU A 228 -24.95 15.30 -3.24
CA LEU A 228 -24.82 16.63 -3.84
C LEU A 228 -25.08 16.65 -5.36
N GLY A 229 -24.93 15.51 -6.02
CA GLY A 229 -25.13 15.41 -7.48
C GLY A 229 -26.59 15.21 -7.91
N GLU A 230 -27.53 15.05 -6.99
CA GLU A 230 -28.98 15.04 -7.31
C GLU A 230 -29.53 16.46 -7.55
N GLU A 231 -28.82 17.52 -7.12
CA GLU A 231 -29.25 18.92 -7.24
C GLU A 231 -28.65 19.66 -8.45
N SER A 232 -27.90 18.98 -9.33
CA SER A 232 -27.24 19.57 -10.52
C SER A 232 -27.64 18.89 -11.82
#